data_AF-A0A8X7UAV9-F1
#
_entry.id   AF-A0A8X7UAV9-F1
#
_cell.length_a   1.000
_cell.length_b   1.000
_cell.length_c   1.000
_cell.angle_alpha   90.00
_cell.angle_beta   90.00
_cell.angle_gamma   90.00
#
_symmetry.space_group_name_H-M   'P 1'
#
loop_
_entity.id
_entity.type
_entity.pdbx_description
1 polymer ?
#
loop_
_entity_poly.entity_id
_entity_poly.type
_entity_poly.pdbx_seq_one_letter_code
_entity_poly.pdbx_strand_id
1 'polypeptide(L)'
;MSNHQRGDDDAGEYMEEDVDDHDMDDEFRGGDGASDSDVEEFDYSNNKIADTSAEQARKGKDIQGIPWDRLSISRDKYRQTRLLQYKNYENVPNSGQSSEKVCNVTQKGAQFYGFWRNSRSVKSTILHFQLRNLVWATSKHDAYLMSNFLLTHYSSLTSGKKEVLNVRGHVAPSEKHPGSLLEGFTQTQVSTLAVKDDFLVAGGFQGELICKHLDRPGVSFCSRTTYDDNAITNAIEIYNKPSGALHFTASNNDCGVRDFDMERYQLVKDFRFPWPVNHASLSPNGKLLAIVGDNPVGLIVDPNTGKTLETLLGHFDYSFASAWHPDGITFSTGNQDKKHYGL
;
A
#
# COMPACT_ATOMS: atom_id res chain seq x y z
N MET A 1 -17.91 46.16 32.31
CA MET A 1 -18.66 47.01 31.37
C MET A 1 -17.80 47.21 30.14
N SER A 2 -18.33 46.82 28.96
CA SER A 2 -18.15 47.41 27.62
C SER A 2 -16.91 48.30 27.36
N ASN A 3 -15.96 47.91 26.51
CA ASN A 3 -15.93 47.98 25.02
C ASN A 3 -15.35 49.31 24.44
N HIS A 4 -14.41 49.16 23.49
CA HIS A 4 -14.00 50.00 22.33
C HIS A 4 -12.46 50.09 22.21
N GLN A 5 -11.80 49.50 21.18
CA GLN A 5 -11.68 49.92 19.76
C GLN A 5 -11.03 51.32 19.63
N ARG A 6 -10.05 51.64 18.77
CA ARG A 6 -9.38 51.05 17.59
C ARG A 6 -8.18 51.99 17.26
N GLY A 7 -7.06 51.48 16.76
CA GLY A 7 -6.52 51.75 15.40
C GLY A 7 -5.00 52.01 15.51
N ASP A 8 -4.13 51.22 14.86
CA ASP A 8 -3.70 51.29 13.43
C ASP A 8 -2.75 52.51 13.24
N ASP A 9 -1.54 52.47 12.66
CA ASP A 9 -0.80 51.59 11.75
C ASP A 9 0.73 51.89 11.90
N ASP A 10 1.63 50.95 11.59
CA ASP A 10 2.57 51.08 10.46
C ASP A 10 3.42 49.80 10.24
N ALA A 11 3.67 49.52 8.97
CA ALA A 11 4.08 48.23 8.39
C ALA A 11 5.60 48.08 8.18
N GLY A 12 6.05 46.85 7.91
CA GLY A 12 7.42 46.56 7.46
C GLY A 12 7.72 45.07 7.20
N GLU A 13 7.14 44.55 6.12
CA GLU A 13 7.61 43.48 5.19
C GLU A 13 8.24 42.17 5.75
N TYR A 14 7.48 41.08 5.63
CA TYR A 14 8.03 39.74 5.39
C TYR A 14 7.50 39.24 4.05
N MET A 15 8.42 38.85 3.16
CA MET A 15 8.15 38.24 1.86
C MET A 15 7.50 36.87 2.08
N GLU A 16 6.26 36.70 1.61
CA GLU A 16 5.65 35.39 1.37
C GLU A 16 6.18 34.87 0.02
N GLU A 17 6.90 33.75 0.04
CA GLU A 17 7.10 32.94 -1.16
C GLU A 17 5.89 32.03 -1.31
N ASP A 18 5.00 32.40 -2.22
CA ASP A 18 3.90 31.57 -2.72
C ASP A 18 4.49 30.29 -3.33
N VAL A 19 4.27 29.15 -2.67
CA VAL A 19 4.46 27.83 -3.28
C VAL A 19 3.12 27.46 -3.89
N ASP A 20 3.04 27.56 -5.22
CA ASP A 20 1.93 27.10 -6.04
C ASP A 20 1.60 25.63 -5.72
N ASP A 21 0.51 25.41 -4.97
CA ASP A 21 -0.22 24.15 -4.92
C ASP A 21 -0.89 23.95 -6.29
N HIS A 22 -0.22 23.24 -7.20
CA HIS A 22 -0.88 22.75 -8.40
C HIS A 22 -1.72 21.52 -8.06
N ASP A 23 -3.02 21.77 -8.01
CA ASP A 23 -4.15 20.83 -8.04
C ASP A 23 -3.84 19.56 -8.87
N MET A 24 -3.87 18.41 -8.19
CA MET A 24 -3.87 17.07 -8.78
C MET A 24 -5.29 16.52 -8.89
N ASP A 25 -6.25 17.35 -9.31
CA ASP A 25 -7.65 16.96 -9.53
C ASP A 25 -8.27 17.74 -10.70
N ASP A 26 -8.00 17.33 -11.95
CA ASP A 26 -8.99 17.25 -13.03
C ASP A 26 -8.33 16.81 -14.35
N GLU A 27 -8.65 15.60 -14.83
CA GLU A 27 -8.84 15.35 -16.27
C GLU A 27 -9.51 13.98 -16.48
N PHE A 28 -10.79 13.89 -16.12
CA PHE A 28 -11.70 12.85 -16.61
C PHE A 28 -12.81 13.49 -17.46
N ARG A 29 -12.44 14.12 -18.58
CA ARG A 29 -13.37 14.46 -19.68
C ARG A 29 -12.70 14.24 -21.04
N GLY A 30 -13.33 13.41 -21.87
CA GLY A 30 -12.80 12.97 -23.15
C GLY A 30 -12.72 14.05 -24.24
N GLY A 31 -11.83 13.82 -25.20
CA GLY A 31 -11.72 14.58 -26.44
C GLY A 31 -10.38 14.40 -27.15
N ASP A 32 -10.29 13.35 -27.97
CA ASP A 32 -9.45 13.12 -29.16
C ASP A 32 -8.12 13.88 -29.38
N GLY A 33 -7.06 13.08 -29.59
CA GLY A 33 -6.17 13.31 -30.74
C GLY A 33 -4.67 13.53 -30.48
N ALA A 34 -3.93 12.50 -30.06
CA ALA A 34 -2.56 12.30 -30.51
C ALA A 34 -2.15 10.82 -30.41
N SER A 35 -1.87 10.26 -31.58
CA SER A 35 -1.48 8.89 -31.85
C SER A 35 -0.14 8.52 -31.19
N ASP A 36 -0.17 7.61 -30.21
CA ASP A 36 0.99 6.78 -29.86
C ASP A 36 0.65 5.32 -30.21
N SER A 37 0.75 5.05 -31.51
CA SER A 37 0.59 3.75 -32.13
C SER A 37 1.85 2.93 -31.89
N ASP A 38 1.74 1.89 -31.05
CA ASP A 38 2.29 0.53 -31.27
C ASP A 38 2.13 -0.33 -30.00
N VAL A 39 0.93 -0.31 -29.41
CA VAL A 39 0.51 -1.40 -28.54
C VAL A 39 -0.17 -2.41 -29.45
N GLU A 40 0.57 -3.39 -29.96
CA GLU A 40 -0.04 -4.52 -30.67
C GLU A 40 -1.06 -5.17 -29.73
N GLU A 41 -2.33 -4.93 -30.05
CA GLU A 41 -3.50 -5.51 -29.42
C GLU A 41 -3.50 -7.01 -29.73
N PHE A 42 -2.80 -7.79 -28.90
CA PHE A 42 -2.80 -9.24 -29.01
C PHE A 42 -4.23 -9.75 -28.73
N ASP A 43 -4.88 -10.20 -29.79
CA ASP A 43 -6.19 -10.86 -29.77
C ASP A 43 -6.17 -12.04 -28.77
N TYR A 44 -6.84 -11.86 -27.63
CA TYR A 44 -7.06 -12.86 -26.59
C TYR A 44 -8.17 -13.86 -27.00
N SER A 45 -8.25 -14.23 -28.28
CA SER A 45 -9.18 -15.24 -28.76
C SER A 45 -8.75 -16.64 -28.28
N ASN A 46 -9.37 -17.05 -27.17
CA ASN A 46 -9.63 -18.43 -26.75
C ASN A 46 -8.49 -19.44 -26.48
N ASN A 47 -7.22 -19.03 -26.47
CA ASN A 47 -6.17 -19.87 -25.88
C ASN A 47 -6.06 -19.61 -24.38
N LYS A 48 -6.65 -20.48 -23.53
CA LYS A 48 -6.40 -20.52 -22.09
C LYS A 48 -4.90 -20.63 -21.87
N ILE A 49 -4.23 -19.49 -21.67
CA ILE A 49 -2.78 -19.48 -21.63
C ILE A 49 -2.38 -20.09 -20.28
N ALA A 50 -1.81 -21.29 -20.38
CA ALA A 50 -1.70 -22.24 -19.28
C ALA A 50 -0.71 -21.77 -18.21
N ASP A 51 -0.91 -22.25 -16.99
CA ASP A 51 0.04 -22.11 -15.89
C ASP A 51 1.44 -22.59 -16.28
N THR A 52 2.45 -22.13 -15.53
CA THR A 52 3.81 -22.64 -15.65
C THR A 52 4.16 -23.41 -14.38
N SER A 53 4.43 -24.71 -14.51
CA SER A 53 4.93 -25.53 -13.39
C SER A 53 6.44 -25.41 -13.22
N ALA A 54 6.97 -25.74 -12.04
CA ALA A 54 8.41 -25.80 -11.81
C ALA A 54 9.15 -26.71 -12.80
N GLU A 55 8.55 -27.84 -13.19
CA GLU A 55 9.14 -28.74 -14.18
C GLU A 55 9.25 -28.07 -15.55
N GLN A 56 8.18 -27.39 -16.00
CA GLN A 56 8.21 -26.65 -17.27
C GLN A 56 9.22 -25.50 -17.24
N ALA A 57 9.30 -24.78 -16.12
CA ALA A 57 10.29 -23.71 -15.96
C ALA A 57 11.73 -24.24 -16.00
N ARG A 58 12.00 -25.39 -15.36
CA ARG A 58 13.31 -26.07 -15.46
C ARG A 58 13.64 -26.53 -16.88
N LYS A 59 12.63 -26.84 -17.70
CA LYS A 59 12.77 -27.15 -19.13
C LYS A 59 12.89 -25.90 -20.02
N GLY A 60 12.96 -24.70 -19.45
CA GLY A 60 13.17 -23.45 -20.17
C GLY A 60 11.91 -22.66 -20.51
N LYS A 61 10.71 -23.11 -20.11
CA LYS A 61 9.48 -22.30 -20.25
C LYS A 61 9.58 -21.06 -19.34
N ASP A 62 9.20 -19.90 -19.85
CA ASP A 62 9.18 -18.67 -19.06
C ASP A 62 8.22 -18.80 -17.85
N ILE A 63 8.67 -18.37 -16.68
CA ILE A 63 7.91 -18.48 -15.42
C ILE A 63 6.61 -17.66 -15.46
N GLN A 64 6.56 -16.55 -16.22
CA GLN A 64 5.36 -15.75 -16.43
C GLN A 64 4.49 -16.31 -17.57
N GLY A 65 4.99 -17.32 -18.28
CA GLY A 65 4.33 -17.95 -19.42
C GLY A 65 4.35 -17.10 -20.67
N ILE A 66 5.30 -16.16 -20.78
CA ILE A 66 5.50 -15.33 -21.99
C ILE A 66 6.10 -16.21 -23.09
N PRO A 67 5.46 -16.32 -24.27
CA PRO A 67 5.94 -17.14 -25.37
C PRO A 67 7.02 -16.39 -26.18
N TRP A 68 8.21 -16.22 -25.60
CA TRP A 68 9.32 -15.49 -26.22
C TRP A 68 9.73 -16.03 -27.60
N ASP A 69 9.48 -17.32 -27.86
CA ASP A 69 9.69 -17.99 -29.16
C ASP A 69 8.75 -17.49 -30.27
N ARG A 70 7.61 -16.89 -29.89
CA ARG A 70 6.63 -16.31 -30.82
C ARG A 70 6.77 -14.80 -30.98
N LEU A 71 7.66 -14.17 -30.21
CA LEU A 71 7.89 -12.74 -30.25
C LEU A 71 9.10 -12.43 -31.13
N SER A 72 9.10 -11.24 -31.74
CA SER A 72 10.24 -10.72 -32.52
C SER A 72 11.45 -10.34 -31.66
N ILE A 73 11.30 -10.35 -30.33
CA ILE A 73 12.32 -9.96 -29.37
C ILE A 73 12.57 -11.08 -28.36
N SER A 74 13.84 -11.37 -28.09
CA SER A 74 14.21 -12.29 -27.02
C SER A 74 14.05 -11.62 -25.65
N ARG A 75 13.88 -12.44 -24.60
CA ARG A 75 13.83 -11.96 -23.22
C ARG A 75 15.03 -11.08 -22.85
N ASP A 76 16.23 -11.48 -23.25
CA ASP A 76 17.46 -10.76 -22.91
C ASP A 76 17.53 -9.41 -23.63
N LYS A 77 17.15 -9.37 -24.91
CA LYS A 77 17.09 -8.12 -25.67
C LYS A 77 16.06 -7.16 -25.08
N TYR A 78 14.87 -7.66 -24.73
CA TYR A 78 13.84 -6.85 -24.06
C TYR A 78 14.35 -6.26 -22.74
N ARG A 79 15.07 -7.04 -21.93
CA ARG A 79 15.66 -6.55 -20.67
C ARG A 79 16.71 -5.47 -20.90
N GLN A 80 17.58 -5.65 -21.90
CA GLN A 80 18.59 -4.64 -22.25
C GLN A 80 17.93 -3.34 -22.73
N THR A 81 16.95 -3.43 -23.62
CA THR A 81 16.19 -2.28 -24.10
C THR A 81 15.54 -1.54 -22.93
N ARG A 82 14.89 -2.27 -22.01
CA ARG A 82 14.29 -1.67 -20.82
C ARG A 82 15.32 -0.98 -19.93
N LEU A 83 16.50 -1.57 -19.71
CA LEU A 83 17.55 -0.93 -18.90
C LEU A 83 18.10 0.36 -19.53
N LEU A 84 18.06 0.48 -20.85
CA LEU A 84 18.54 1.66 -21.58
C LEU A 84 17.49 2.78 -21.68
N GLN A 85 16.22 2.42 -21.83
CA GLN A 85 15.15 3.36 -22.14
C GLN A 85 14.30 3.73 -20.93
N TYR A 86 14.19 2.85 -19.94
CA TYR A 86 13.31 3.08 -18.81
C TYR A 86 13.92 4.09 -17.84
N LYS A 87 13.28 5.24 -17.71
CA LYS A 87 13.58 6.24 -16.69
C LYS A 87 12.60 6.06 -15.53
N ASN A 88 13.11 5.92 -14.31
CA ASN A 88 12.26 5.92 -13.13
C ASN A 88 11.62 7.29 -12.95
N TYR A 89 10.37 7.29 -12.50
CA TYR A 89 9.76 8.46 -11.88
C TYR A 89 10.46 8.73 -10.54
N GLU A 90 10.77 9.99 -10.26
CA GLU A 90 11.42 10.44 -9.03
C GLU A 90 10.60 11.62 -8.49
N ASN A 91 10.20 11.59 -7.21
CA ASN A 91 9.52 12.75 -6.62
C ASN A 91 10.54 13.84 -6.30
N VAL A 92 11.74 13.42 -5.86
CA VAL A 92 12.87 14.31 -5.64
C VAL A 92 13.80 14.22 -6.85
N PRO A 93 13.98 15.31 -7.62
CA PRO A 93 14.80 15.27 -8.83
C PRO A 93 16.23 14.75 -8.59
N ASN A 94 16.67 13.78 -9.39
CA ASN A 94 18.00 13.16 -9.32
C ASN A 94 18.24 12.31 -8.05
N SER A 95 17.18 11.90 -7.35
CA SER A 95 17.29 11.05 -6.16
C SER A 95 17.98 9.72 -6.46
N GLY A 96 17.66 9.09 -7.58
CA GLY A 96 18.27 7.82 -7.99
C GLY A 96 19.75 7.93 -8.31
N GLN A 97 20.19 9.02 -8.95
CA GLN A 97 21.62 9.26 -9.20
C GLN A 97 22.38 9.55 -7.89
N SER A 98 21.74 10.30 -6.99
CA SER A 98 22.32 10.62 -5.68
C SER A 98 22.48 9.37 -4.84
N SER A 99 21.48 8.48 -4.86
CA SER A 99 21.53 7.21 -4.16
C SER A 99 22.64 6.31 -4.72
N GLU A 100 22.80 6.21 -6.04
CA GLU A 100 23.83 5.37 -6.68
C GLU A 100 25.25 5.69 -6.20
N LYS A 101 25.56 6.97 -5.90
CA LYS A 101 26.88 7.41 -5.42
C LYS A 101 27.26 6.88 -4.03
N VAL A 102 26.27 6.57 -3.20
CA VAL A 102 26.45 6.07 -1.83
C VAL A 102 26.01 4.60 -1.69
N CYS A 103 25.79 3.90 -2.81
CA CYS A 103 25.34 2.51 -2.79
C CYS A 103 26.51 1.54 -2.59
N ASN A 104 26.47 0.78 -1.50
CA ASN A 104 27.38 -0.36 -1.31
C ASN A 104 26.88 -1.56 -2.12
N VAL A 105 27.71 -2.08 -3.02
CA VAL A 105 27.40 -3.29 -3.78
C VAL A 105 27.39 -4.47 -2.84
N THR A 106 26.22 -5.09 -2.65
CA THR A 106 26.10 -6.34 -1.91
C THR A 106 26.27 -7.54 -2.83
N GLN A 107 26.97 -8.57 -2.36
CA GLN A 107 27.05 -9.84 -3.08
C GLN A 107 25.77 -10.64 -2.86
N LYS A 108 25.21 -11.20 -3.94
CA LYS A 108 24.10 -12.14 -3.82
C LYS A 108 24.56 -13.37 -3.05
N GLY A 109 24.04 -13.53 -1.83
CA GLY A 109 24.23 -14.73 -1.01
C GLY A 109 23.47 -15.94 -1.53
N ALA A 110 23.26 -16.91 -0.63
CA ALA A 110 22.58 -18.18 -0.91
C ALA A 110 21.17 -18.02 -1.53
N GLN A 111 20.73 -19.04 -2.27
CA GLN A 111 19.35 -19.11 -2.76
C GLN A 111 18.42 -19.60 -1.65
N PHE A 112 17.53 -18.73 -1.19
CA PHE A 112 16.55 -19.06 -0.14
C PHE A 112 15.21 -19.57 -0.68
N TYR A 113 14.86 -19.22 -1.92
CA TYR A 113 13.56 -19.56 -2.53
C TYR A 113 13.73 -20.14 -3.92
N GLY A 114 12.89 -21.12 -4.27
CA GLY A 114 12.82 -21.73 -5.58
C GLY A 114 11.45 -21.52 -6.23
N PHE A 115 11.42 -21.43 -7.56
CA PHE A 115 10.16 -21.33 -8.30
C PHE A 115 9.35 -22.62 -8.16
N TRP A 116 8.08 -22.47 -7.75
CA TRP A 116 7.15 -23.59 -7.59
C TRP A 116 6.13 -23.67 -8.75
N ARG A 117 5.34 -22.61 -8.93
CA ARG A 117 4.30 -22.53 -9.95
C ARG A 117 3.89 -21.08 -10.14
N ASN A 118 3.54 -20.73 -11.37
CA ASN A 118 2.80 -19.52 -11.67
C ASN A 118 1.36 -19.89 -12.06
N SER A 119 0.40 -19.52 -11.22
CA SER A 119 -1.03 -19.75 -11.45
C SER A 119 -1.65 -18.52 -12.09
N ARG A 120 -2.30 -18.67 -13.24
CA ARG A 120 -2.95 -17.56 -13.95
C ARG A 120 -4.45 -17.50 -13.78
N SER A 121 -5.03 -18.48 -13.08
CA SER A 121 -6.44 -18.48 -12.67
C SER A 121 -6.75 -17.47 -11.58
N VAL A 122 -5.70 -16.93 -10.95
CA VAL A 122 -5.76 -15.95 -9.86
C VAL A 122 -5.05 -14.69 -10.33
N LYS A 123 -5.78 -13.57 -10.42
CA LYS A 123 -5.23 -12.28 -10.83
C LYS A 123 -5.63 -11.24 -9.80
N SER A 124 -4.66 -10.48 -9.32
CA SER A 124 -4.92 -9.28 -8.52
C SER A 124 -5.11 -8.11 -9.47
N THR A 125 -6.07 -7.23 -9.17
CA THR A 125 -6.18 -5.93 -9.83
C THR A 125 -5.50 -4.89 -8.95
N ILE A 126 -4.69 -4.04 -9.57
CA ILE A 126 -4.05 -2.90 -8.91
C ILE A 126 -4.72 -1.66 -9.49
N LEU A 127 -5.32 -0.85 -8.63
CA LEU A 127 -6.03 0.38 -9.03
C LEU A 127 -5.16 1.64 -8.88
N HIS A 128 -4.13 1.59 -8.04
CA HIS A 128 -3.20 2.70 -7.81
C HIS A 128 -1.75 2.26 -8.00
N PHE A 129 -0.94 3.07 -8.67
CA PHE A 129 0.44 2.69 -9.04
C PHE A 129 1.42 2.69 -7.84
N GLN A 130 1.10 3.45 -6.78
CA GLN A 130 1.90 3.52 -5.54
C GLN A 130 1.41 2.57 -4.43
N LEU A 131 0.14 2.16 -4.41
CA LEU A 131 -0.44 1.38 -3.31
C LEU A 131 -0.44 -0.11 -3.65
N ARG A 132 0.17 -0.94 -2.79
CA ARG A 132 0.58 -2.30 -3.18
C ARG A 132 0.17 -3.42 -2.22
N ASN A 133 -0.53 -3.10 -1.13
CA ASN A 133 -0.95 -4.08 -0.13
C ASN A 133 -2.30 -4.70 -0.50
N LEU A 134 -2.46 -5.20 -1.72
CA LEU A 134 -3.70 -5.84 -2.21
C LEU A 134 -3.60 -7.37 -2.31
N VAL A 135 -2.48 -7.94 -1.87
CA VAL A 135 -2.25 -9.37 -1.75
C VAL A 135 -1.67 -9.65 -0.37
N TRP A 136 -2.25 -10.58 0.37
CA TRP A 136 -1.83 -10.92 1.71
C TRP A 136 -1.78 -12.43 1.91
N ALA A 137 -0.70 -12.94 2.51
CA ALA A 137 -0.58 -14.37 2.81
C ALA A 137 -0.60 -14.59 4.32
N THR A 138 -1.54 -15.40 4.80
CA THR A 138 -1.62 -15.78 6.23
C THR A 138 -0.91 -17.09 6.52
N SER A 139 -0.64 -17.88 5.47
CA SER A 139 0.13 -19.12 5.56
C SER A 139 0.83 -19.41 4.22
N LYS A 140 1.71 -20.41 4.18
CA LYS A 140 2.27 -20.93 2.91
C LYS A 140 1.21 -21.46 1.93
N HIS A 141 -0.02 -21.65 2.39
CA HIS A 141 -1.12 -22.22 1.62
C HIS A 141 -2.26 -21.26 1.35
N ASP A 142 -2.32 -20.13 2.04
CA ASP A 142 -3.49 -19.25 2.04
C ASP A 142 -3.07 -17.83 1.64
N ALA A 143 -3.67 -17.36 0.55
CA ALA A 143 -3.48 -16.01 0.04
C ALA A 143 -4.84 -15.32 -0.14
N TYR A 144 -4.93 -14.08 0.26
CA TYR A 144 -6.06 -13.18 0.06
C TYR A 144 -5.64 -12.14 -0.96
N LEU A 145 -6.49 -11.86 -1.93
CA LEU A 145 -6.18 -10.89 -2.97
C LEU A 145 -7.41 -10.14 -3.43
N MET A 146 -7.17 -8.91 -3.88
CA MET A 146 -8.20 -8.07 -4.47
C MET A 146 -8.23 -8.23 -5.99
N SER A 147 -9.38 -8.58 -6.56
CA SER A 147 -9.62 -8.59 -8.01
C SER A 147 -10.82 -7.71 -8.33
N ASN A 148 -10.56 -6.53 -8.88
CA ASN A 148 -11.53 -5.46 -9.09
C ASN A 148 -12.24 -5.09 -7.76
N PHE A 149 -13.49 -5.52 -7.57
CA PHE A 149 -14.31 -5.30 -6.38
C PHE A 149 -14.52 -6.58 -5.55
N LEU A 150 -13.81 -7.66 -5.88
CA LEU A 150 -13.94 -8.95 -5.23
C LEU A 150 -12.67 -9.32 -4.47
N LEU A 151 -12.80 -9.40 -3.15
CA LEU A 151 -11.78 -9.95 -2.28
C LEU A 151 -11.92 -11.47 -2.24
N THR A 152 -10.86 -12.16 -2.64
CA THR A 152 -10.84 -13.61 -2.83
C THR A 152 -9.78 -14.24 -1.94
N HIS A 153 -10.14 -15.32 -1.26
CA HIS A 153 -9.20 -16.27 -0.66
C HIS A 153 -8.85 -17.34 -1.69
N TYR A 154 -7.57 -17.63 -1.83
CA TYR A 154 -7.02 -18.69 -2.66
C TYR A 154 -6.23 -19.65 -1.79
N SER A 155 -6.52 -20.95 -1.92
CA SER A 155 -5.78 -22.01 -1.25
C SER A 155 -4.92 -22.78 -2.25
N SER A 156 -3.60 -22.82 -2.03
CA SER A 156 -2.69 -23.59 -2.87
C SER A 156 -2.82 -25.10 -2.68
N LEU A 157 -3.41 -25.56 -1.56
CA LEU A 157 -3.67 -26.98 -1.29
C LEU A 157 -4.80 -27.51 -2.15
N THR A 158 -5.93 -26.79 -2.22
CA THR A 158 -7.09 -27.20 -3.01
C THR A 158 -7.03 -26.67 -4.45
N SER A 159 -6.12 -25.74 -4.74
CA SER A 159 -6.12 -24.93 -5.97
C SER A 159 -7.47 -24.23 -6.20
N GLY A 160 -8.22 -23.99 -5.13
CA GLY A 160 -9.56 -23.41 -5.14
C GLY A 160 -9.55 -21.96 -4.70
N LYS A 161 -10.62 -21.24 -5.08
CA LYS A 161 -10.86 -19.87 -4.66
C LYS A 161 -12.22 -19.74 -3.99
N LYS A 162 -12.30 -18.89 -2.96
CA LYS A 162 -13.51 -18.58 -2.21
C LYS A 162 -13.69 -17.06 -2.15
N GLU A 163 -14.90 -16.61 -2.41
CA GLU A 163 -15.28 -15.22 -2.19
C GLU A 163 -15.32 -14.91 -0.68
N VAL A 164 -14.63 -13.84 -0.28
CA VAL A 164 -14.55 -13.40 1.11
C VAL A 164 -15.37 -12.15 1.33
N LEU A 165 -15.26 -11.18 0.42
CA LEU A 165 -15.98 -9.91 0.47
C LEU A 165 -16.17 -9.36 -0.95
N ASN A 166 -17.38 -8.92 -1.27
CA ASN A 166 -17.71 -8.27 -2.54
C ASN A 166 -18.14 -6.83 -2.30
N VAL A 167 -17.23 -5.90 -2.58
CA VAL A 167 -17.43 -4.46 -2.36
C VAL A 167 -18.04 -3.75 -3.58
N ARG A 168 -18.46 -4.50 -4.60
CA ARG A 168 -19.16 -3.92 -5.76
C ARG A 168 -20.57 -3.48 -5.38
N GLY A 169 -21.21 -4.28 -4.54
CA GLY A 169 -22.54 -4.01 -4.01
C GLY A 169 -22.48 -3.13 -2.77
N HIS A 170 -23.62 -3.05 -2.09
CA HIS A 170 -23.73 -2.43 -0.78
C HIS A 170 -23.15 -3.36 0.29
N VAL A 171 -22.25 -2.82 1.12
CA VAL A 171 -21.58 -3.52 2.22
C VAL A 171 -21.80 -2.75 3.50
N ALA A 172 -22.61 -3.31 4.39
CA ALA A 172 -22.91 -2.73 5.70
C ALA A 172 -22.54 -3.71 6.83
N PRO A 173 -22.20 -3.20 8.02
CA PRO A 173 -21.90 -4.03 9.16
C PRO A 173 -23.16 -4.81 9.60
N SER A 174 -23.00 -6.11 9.86
CA SER A 174 -24.04 -6.96 10.45
C SER A 174 -24.11 -6.86 11.97
N GLU A 175 -23.07 -6.30 12.59
CA GLU A 175 -22.97 -6.09 14.03
C GLU A 175 -23.16 -4.59 14.34
N LYS A 176 -23.75 -4.28 15.50
CA LYS A 176 -23.98 -2.89 15.91
C LYS A 176 -22.96 -2.48 16.95
N HIS A 177 -21.99 -1.67 16.53
CA HIS A 177 -20.97 -1.10 17.40
C HIS A 177 -21.01 0.43 17.37
N PRO A 178 -20.70 1.13 18.48
CA PRO A 178 -20.85 2.58 18.57
C PRO A 178 -20.08 3.39 17.50
N GLY A 179 -18.87 2.97 17.12
CA GLY A 179 -18.07 3.63 16.09
C GLY A 179 -18.41 3.25 14.65
N SER A 180 -19.45 2.45 14.45
CA SER A 180 -19.75 1.83 13.16
C SER A 180 -20.69 2.69 12.33
N LEU A 181 -20.32 2.95 11.08
CA LEU A 181 -21.20 3.49 10.04
C LEU A 181 -22.16 2.38 9.58
N LEU A 182 -23.37 2.39 10.13
CA LEU A 182 -24.38 1.35 9.90
C LEU A 182 -24.97 1.39 8.49
N GLU A 183 -24.90 2.54 7.84
CA GLU A 183 -25.24 2.74 6.43
C GLU A 183 -24.28 1.99 5.50
N GLY A 184 -23.06 1.67 5.94
CA GLY A 184 -22.08 0.96 5.12
C GLY A 184 -21.59 1.76 3.91
N PHE A 185 -21.07 1.05 2.91
CA PHE A 185 -20.48 1.62 1.70
C PHE A 185 -20.98 0.90 0.45
N THR A 186 -20.82 1.53 -0.71
CA THR A 186 -21.16 0.93 -2.01
C THR A 186 -20.05 1.22 -3.00
N GLN A 187 -19.67 0.22 -3.82
CA GLN A 187 -18.61 0.36 -4.82
C GLN A 187 -17.28 0.90 -4.24
N THR A 188 -16.92 0.47 -3.03
CA THR A 188 -15.68 0.90 -2.39
C THR A 188 -14.48 0.50 -3.25
N GLN A 189 -13.70 1.49 -3.66
CA GLN A 189 -12.41 1.28 -4.29
C GLN A 189 -11.40 0.95 -3.20
N VAL A 190 -11.01 -0.32 -3.10
CA VAL A 190 -10.06 -0.79 -2.08
C VAL A 190 -8.65 -0.41 -2.52
N SER A 191 -7.97 0.38 -1.68
CA SER A 191 -6.58 0.80 -1.85
C SER A 191 -5.60 -0.13 -1.14
N THR A 192 -6.03 -0.76 -0.04
CA THR A 192 -5.16 -1.55 0.82
C THR A 192 -5.93 -2.64 1.56
N LEU A 193 -5.25 -3.72 1.91
CA LEU A 193 -5.79 -4.89 2.58
C LEU A 193 -4.76 -5.42 3.57
N ALA A 194 -5.23 -5.76 4.77
CA ALA A 194 -4.48 -6.55 5.74
C ALA A 194 -5.31 -7.74 6.20
N VAL A 195 -4.66 -8.90 6.36
CA VAL A 195 -5.29 -10.11 6.88
C VAL A 195 -4.39 -10.75 7.92
N LYS A 196 -4.87 -10.97 9.13
CA LYS A 196 -4.10 -11.62 10.18
C LYS A 196 -5.01 -12.51 10.99
N ASP A 197 -4.56 -13.75 11.18
CA ASP A 197 -5.34 -14.80 11.83
C ASP A 197 -6.73 -14.89 11.15
N ASP A 198 -7.81 -14.74 11.91
CA ASP A 198 -9.19 -14.74 11.40
C ASP A 198 -9.77 -13.33 11.22
N PHE A 199 -8.94 -12.29 11.09
CA PHE A 199 -9.38 -10.91 10.95
C PHE A 199 -8.85 -10.26 9.67
N LEU A 200 -9.74 -9.54 8.99
CA LEU A 200 -9.47 -8.85 7.74
C LEU A 200 -9.91 -7.40 7.84
N VAL A 201 -9.08 -6.50 7.33
CA VAL A 201 -9.43 -5.08 7.16
C VAL A 201 -9.11 -4.64 5.73
N ALA A 202 -10.10 -4.10 5.05
CA ALA A 202 -9.94 -3.43 3.76
C ALA A 202 -10.05 -1.91 3.94
N GLY A 203 -9.07 -1.18 3.41
CA GLY A 203 -9.04 0.28 3.38
C GLY A 203 -9.38 0.81 1.98
N GLY A 204 -10.13 1.91 1.92
CA GLY A 204 -10.59 2.53 0.69
C GLY A 204 -9.88 3.84 0.32
N PHE A 205 -10.12 4.29 -0.91
CA PHE A 205 -9.62 5.57 -1.43
C PHE A 205 -10.24 6.80 -0.74
N GLN A 206 -11.43 6.66 -0.16
CA GLN A 206 -12.12 7.77 0.51
C GLN A 206 -12.12 7.57 2.04
N GLY A 207 -11.07 6.95 2.56
CA GLY A 207 -10.90 6.68 3.99
C GLY A 207 -11.78 5.55 4.53
N GLU A 208 -12.51 4.80 3.69
CA GLU A 208 -13.33 3.69 4.17
C GLU A 208 -12.49 2.62 4.87
N LEU A 209 -13.05 2.05 5.94
CA LEU A 209 -12.55 0.85 6.60
C LEU A 209 -13.66 -0.18 6.67
N ILE A 210 -13.42 -1.37 6.13
CA ILE A 210 -14.32 -2.52 6.21
C ILE A 210 -13.61 -3.64 6.95
N CYS A 211 -14.08 -3.95 8.15
CA CYS A 211 -13.52 -4.96 9.03
C CYS A 211 -14.39 -6.21 9.05
N LYS A 212 -13.78 -7.37 8.85
CA LYS A 212 -14.47 -8.65 8.79
C LYS A 212 -13.71 -9.74 9.54
N HIS A 213 -14.40 -10.41 10.45
CA HIS A 213 -13.96 -11.72 10.93
C HIS A 213 -14.23 -12.81 9.88
N LEU A 214 -13.25 -13.68 9.66
CA LEU A 214 -13.24 -14.70 8.61
C LEU A 214 -13.87 -16.03 9.05
N ASP A 215 -13.95 -16.25 10.36
CA ASP A 215 -14.57 -17.41 11.00
C ASP A 215 -16.11 -17.32 11.07
N ARG A 216 -16.68 -16.14 10.81
CA ARG A 216 -18.13 -15.87 10.85
C ARG A 216 -18.65 -15.08 9.63
N PRO A 217 -19.94 -15.21 9.28
CA PRO A 217 -20.53 -14.46 8.17
C PRO A 217 -20.71 -12.97 8.50
N GLY A 218 -20.84 -12.14 7.47
CA GLY A 218 -21.11 -10.70 7.61
C GLY A 218 -19.86 -9.84 7.82
N VAL A 219 -20.06 -8.53 7.79
CA VAL A 219 -19.05 -7.52 8.11
C VAL A 219 -19.22 -7.12 9.56
N SER A 220 -18.11 -7.09 10.31
CA SER A 220 -18.17 -6.81 11.74
C SER A 220 -18.23 -5.31 12.01
N PHE A 221 -17.51 -4.51 11.23
CA PHE A 221 -17.42 -3.07 11.47
C PHE A 221 -17.11 -2.31 10.20
N CYS A 222 -17.77 -1.17 10.03
CA CYS A 222 -17.47 -0.20 8.97
C CYS A 222 -17.21 1.16 9.61
N SER A 223 -16.17 1.88 9.17
CA SER A 223 -15.90 3.24 9.64
C SER A 223 -15.15 4.03 8.57
N ARG A 224 -14.90 5.31 8.81
CA ARG A 224 -13.99 6.12 7.99
C ARG A 224 -12.84 6.61 8.86
N THR A 225 -11.62 6.53 8.34
CA THR A 225 -10.43 7.11 8.99
C THR A 225 -10.53 8.63 9.04
N THR A 226 -10.99 9.23 7.95
CA THR A 226 -11.10 10.69 7.77
C THR A 226 -12.17 11.01 6.73
N TYR A 227 -12.59 12.27 6.70
CA TYR A 227 -13.50 12.83 5.70
C TYR A 227 -12.81 13.93 4.87
N ASP A 228 -11.50 14.04 4.97
CA ASP A 228 -10.66 14.89 4.13
C ASP A 228 -10.81 14.48 2.65
N ASP A 229 -10.63 15.42 1.72
CA ASP A 229 -10.66 15.12 0.29
C ASP A 229 -9.53 14.15 -0.08
N ASN A 230 -8.39 14.23 0.62
CA ASN A 230 -7.25 13.34 0.43
C ASN A 230 -7.25 12.16 1.44
N ALA A 231 -8.36 11.42 1.52
CA ALA A 231 -8.61 10.41 2.55
C ALA A 231 -7.98 9.03 2.33
N ILE A 232 -7.24 8.81 1.23
CA ILE A 232 -6.80 7.47 0.81
C ILE A 232 -6.15 6.71 1.97
N THR A 233 -6.61 5.49 2.23
CA THR A 233 -5.98 4.60 3.20
C THR A 233 -4.82 3.87 2.53
N ASN A 234 -3.60 4.24 2.88
CA ASN A 234 -2.40 3.79 2.18
C ASN A 234 -1.95 2.40 2.66
N ALA A 235 -1.88 2.21 3.97
CA ALA A 235 -1.53 0.91 4.56
C ALA A 235 -2.28 0.64 5.86
N ILE A 236 -2.51 -0.64 6.11
CA ILE A 236 -3.10 -1.15 7.35
C ILE A 236 -2.18 -2.20 7.94
N GLU A 237 -1.96 -2.15 9.25
CA GLU A 237 -1.21 -3.16 9.98
C GLU A 237 -2.04 -3.68 11.16
N ILE A 238 -2.33 -4.99 11.14
CA ILE A 238 -3.08 -5.66 12.20
C ILE A 238 -2.10 -6.23 13.23
N TYR A 239 -2.32 -5.91 14.51
CA TYR A 239 -1.48 -6.36 15.59
C TYR A 239 -2.27 -6.71 16.86
N ASN A 240 -1.67 -7.54 17.71
CA ASN A 240 -2.21 -7.84 19.02
C ASN A 240 -1.36 -7.09 20.05
N LYS A 241 -2.02 -6.43 21.00
CA LYS A 241 -1.31 -5.91 22.18
C LYS A 241 -0.82 -7.06 23.05
N PRO A 242 0.14 -6.82 23.97
CA PRO A 242 0.55 -7.83 24.95
C PRO A 242 -0.59 -8.40 25.80
N SER A 243 -1.70 -7.65 25.94
CA SER A 243 -2.93 -8.11 26.59
C SER A 243 -3.74 -9.13 25.78
N GLY A 244 -3.39 -9.36 24.51
CA GLY A 244 -4.17 -10.15 23.56
C GLY A 244 -5.24 -9.35 22.81
N ALA A 245 -5.45 -8.07 23.15
CA ALA A 245 -6.44 -7.22 22.48
C ALA A 245 -6.03 -6.98 21.02
N LEU A 246 -6.98 -7.19 20.11
CA LEU A 246 -6.81 -6.99 18.67
C LEU A 246 -6.91 -5.51 18.31
N HIS A 247 -5.91 -5.02 17.58
CA HIS A 247 -5.82 -3.66 17.09
C HIS A 247 -5.41 -3.64 15.62
N PHE A 248 -5.66 -2.52 14.96
CA PHE A 248 -4.96 -2.21 13.71
C PHE A 248 -4.62 -0.73 13.62
N THR A 249 -3.50 -0.43 12.96
CA THR A 249 -3.18 0.93 12.52
C THR A 249 -3.61 1.13 11.07
N ALA A 250 -4.08 2.32 10.74
CA ALA A 250 -4.34 2.77 9.38
C ALA A 250 -3.52 4.04 9.13
N SER A 251 -2.73 4.03 8.07
CA SER A 251 -2.00 5.20 7.57
C SER A 251 -2.73 5.79 6.38
N ASN A 252 -2.84 7.12 6.34
CA ASN A 252 -3.66 7.82 5.37
C ASN A 252 -2.88 8.94 4.68
N ASN A 253 -3.37 9.32 3.50
CA ASN A 253 -2.80 10.40 2.71
C ASN A 253 -3.02 11.77 3.34
N ASP A 254 -3.98 11.89 4.26
CA ASP A 254 -4.27 13.08 5.06
C ASP A 254 -3.20 13.37 6.14
N CYS A 255 -2.00 12.79 6.03
CA CYS A 255 -0.93 12.86 7.02
C CYS A 255 -1.27 12.20 8.38
N GLY A 256 -2.35 11.42 8.45
CA GLY A 256 -2.82 10.75 9.65
C GLY A 256 -2.35 9.31 9.81
N VAL A 257 -2.10 8.89 11.05
CA VAL A 257 -2.05 7.49 11.47
C VAL A 257 -3.00 7.25 12.62
N ARG A 258 -3.90 6.29 12.44
CA ARG A 258 -5.02 6.02 13.34
C ARG A 258 -4.97 4.61 13.86
N ASP A 259 -5.16 4.43 15.16
CA ASP A 259 -5.21 3.13 15.81
C ASP A 259 -6.63 2.79 16.24
N PHE A 260 -7.11 1.62 15.85
CA PHE A 260 -8.45 1.13 16.21
C PHE A 260 -8.36 -0.04 17.17
N ASP A 261 -9.17 0.00 18.21
CA ASP A 261 -9.40 -1.08 19.17
C ASP A 261 -10.57 -1.93 18.67
N MET A 262 -10.33 -3.22 18.39
CA MET A 262 -11.35 -4.14 17.88
C MET A 262 -12.11 -4.91 18.96
N GLU A 263 -11.75 -4.75 20.23
CA GLU A 263 -12.59 -5.19 21.35
C GLU A 263 -13.73 -4.20 21.58
N ARG A 264 -13.45 -2.91 21.37
CA ARG A 264 -14.40 -1.80 21.57
C ARG A 264 -14.95 -1.21 20.27
N TYR A 265 -14.40 -1.61 19.12
CA TYR A 265 -14.77 -1.13 17.79
C TYR A 265 -14.75 0.41 17.69
N GLN A 266 -13.62 1.00 18.10
CA GLN A 266 -13.47 2.44 18.16
C GLN A 266 -12.04 2.89 17.82
N LEU A 267 -11.94 4.10 17.28
CA LEU A 267 -10.68 4.84 17.17
C LEU A 267 -10.17 5.16 18.59
N VAL A 268 -8.91 4.84 18.87
CA VAL A 268 -8.28 5.10 20.18
C VAL A 268 -7.09 6.03 20.12
N LYS A 269 -6.45 6.16 18.95
CA LYS A 269 -5.34 7.09 18.74
C LYS A 269 -5.43 7.71 17.34
N ASP A 270 -5.11 8.99 17.24
CA ASP A 270 -4.99 9.73 15.99
C ASP A 270 -3.73 10.59 16.09
N PHE A 271 -2.76 10.32 15.21
CA PHE A 271 -1.49 11.00 15.13
C PHE A 271 -1.38 11.72 13.78
N ARG A 272 -0.90 12.97 13.81
CA ARG A 272 -0.66 13.77 12.60
C ARG A 272 0.83 13.94 12.39
N PHE A 273 1.25 13.81 11.14
CA PHE A 273 2.62 13.99 10.69
C PHE A 273 2.70 15.15 9.69
N PRO A 274 3.91 15.66 9.39
CA PRO A 274 4.04 16.83 8.52
C PRO A 274 3.90 16.52 7.01
N TRP A 275 3.63 15.26 6.65
CA TRP A 275 3.48 14.80 5.27
C TRP A 275 2.54 13.58 5.19
N PRO A 276 1.95 13.31 4.01
CA PRO A 276 1.16 12.10 3.76
C PRO A 276 1.90 10.84 4.21
N VAL A 277 1.21 9.95 4.93
CA VAL A 277 1.82 8.73 5.46
C VAL A 277 1.49 7.56 4.56
N ASN A 278 2.52 7.05 3.87
CA ASN A 278 2.38 5.92 2.95
C ASN A 278 2.37 4.58 3.67
N HIS A 279 3.11 4.47 4.78
CA HIS A 279 3.16 3.24 5.55
C HIS A 279 3.52 3.51 7.02
N ALA A 280 2.89 2.76 7.92
CA ALA A 280 3.25 2.69 9.32
C ALA A 280 3.45 1.22 9.70
N SER A 281 4.51 0.91 10.44
CA SER A 281 4.77 -0.46 10.92
C SER A 281 5.26 -0.49 12.36
N LEU A 282 4.61 -1.28 13.21
CA LEU A 282 4.89 -1.45 14.62
C LEU A 282 5.99 -2.49 14.82
N SER A 283 6.92 -2.21 15.74
CA SER A 283 7.93 -3.17 16.12
C SER A 283 7.28 -4.42 16.74
N PRO A 284 7.87 -5.62 16.62
CA PRO A 284 7.33 -6.86 17.18
C PRO A 284 7.01 -6.80 18.68
N ASN A 285 7.76 -5.98 19.43
CA ASN A 285 7.55 -5.78 20.87
C ASN A 285 6.54 -4.65 21.19
N GLY A 286 5.98 -3.97 20.18
CA GLY A 286 4.98 -2.92 20.32
C GLY A 286 5.50 -1.61 20.91
N LYS A 287 6.81 -1.40 20.97
CA LYS A 287 7.42 -0.23 21.63
C LYS A 287 7.80 0.90 20.68
N LEU A 288 7.97 0.61 19.40
CA LEU A 288 8.39 1.57 18.39
C LEU A 288 7.45 1.47 17.19
N LEU A 289 7.09 2.61 16.61
CA LEU A 289 6.32 2.68 15.39
C LEU A 289 7.16 3.41 14.34
N ALA A 290 7.46 2.73 13.24
CA ALA A 290 8.12 3.34 12.09
C ALA A 290 7.06 4.00 11.21
N ILE A 291 7.29 5.27 10.84
CA ILE A 291 6.41 6.08 10.02
C ILE A 291 7.19 6.53 8.79
N VAL A 292 6.63 6.26 7.62
CA VAL A 292 7.24 6.61 6.34
C VAL A 292 6.20 7.12 5.35
N GLY A 293 6.59 8.04 4.47
CA GLY A 293 5.63 8.75 3.63
C GLY A 293 6.27 9.57 2.53
N ASP A 294 5.57 10.64 2.14
CA ASP A 294 5.99 11.60 1.12
C ASP A 294 7.08 12.55 1.63
N ASN A 295 8.14 11.95 2.16
CA ASN A 295 9.31 12.62 2.67
C ASN A 295 10.52 11.67 2.60
N PRO A 296 11.73 12.18 2.30
CA PRO A 296 12.95 11.38 2.39
C PRO A 296 13.33 11.00 3.83
N VAL A 297 12.80 11.71 4.83
CA VAL A 297 13.04 11.42 6.25
C VAL A 297 11.91 10.55 6.81
N GLY A 298 12.25 9.35 7.25
CA GLY A 298 11.34 8.52 8.04
C GLY A 298 11.39 8.90 9.52
N LEU A 299 10.41 8.46 10.32
CA LEU A 299 10.37 8.71 11.76
C LEU A 299 10.23 7.39 12.53
N ILE A 300 10.87 7.31 13.69
CA ILE A 300 10.54 6.34 14.73
C ILE A 300 9.82 7.10 15.84
N VAL A 301 8.63 6.63 16.20
CA VAL A 301 7.76 7.30 17.17
C VAL A 301 7.34 6.36 18.29
N ASP A 302 7.00 6.93 19.43
CA ASP A 302 6.33 6.21 20.51
C ASP A 302 4.89 5.91 20.08
N PRO A 303 4.49 4.63 19.95
CA PRO A 303 3.15 4.25 19.49
C PRO A 303 2.02 4.67 20.43
N ASN A 304 2.30 5.07 21.68
CA ASN A 304 1.30 5.51 22.64
C ASN A 304 1.05 7.01 22.62
N THR A 305 2.09 7.79 22.32
CA THR A 305 2.02 9.25 22.39
C THR A 305 2.13 9.92 21.01
N GLY A 306 2.56 9.19 19.98
CA GLY A 306 2.84 9.74 18.66
C GLY A 306 4.09 10.62 18.60
N LYS A 307 4.83 10.74 19.71
CA LYS A 307 6.02 11.59 19.78
C LYS A 307 7.17 10.97 19.01
N THR A 308 7.83 11.76 18.17
CA THR A 308 9.08 11.39 17.51
C THR A 308 10.16 11.11 18.54
N LEU A 309 10.71 9.90 18.47
CA LEU A 309 11.85 9.44 19.25
C LEU A 309 13.14 9.63 18.45
N GLU A 310 13.11 9.26 17.17
CA GLU A 310 14.26 9.33 16.28
C GLU A 310 13.84 9.66 14.84
N THR A 311 14.79 10.19 14.07
CA THR A 311 14.64 10.46 12.63
C THR A 311 15.49 9.48 11.82
N LEU A 312 14.94 9.00 10.72
CA LEU A 312 15.57 8.04 9.83
C LEU A 312 16.07 8.79 8.60
N LEU A 313 17.38 9.04 8.58
CA LEU A 313 18.07 9.75 7.51
C LEU A 313 18.75 8.75 6.55
N GLY A 314 18.97 9.19 5.32
CA GLY A 314 19.82 8.49 4.33
C GLY A 314 19.14 8.23 3.00
N HIS A 315 17.80 8.18 2.96
CA HIS A 315 17.06 8.14 1.69
C HIS A 315 17.07 9.49 0.99
N PHE A 316 16.94 9.45 -0.33
CA PHE A 316 16.94 10.62 -1.19
C PHE A 316 15.59 10.91 -1.85
N ASP A 317 14.59 10.07 -1.60
CA ASP A 317 13.22 10.20 -2.14
C ASP A 317 12.22 9.57 -1.17
N TYR A 318 10.95 9.66 -1.49
CA TYR A 318 9.83 9.23 -0.67
C TYR A 318 9.87 7.73 -0.38
N SER A 319 9.35 7.42 0.80
CA SER A 319 9.32 6.09 1.37
C SER A 319 7.91 5.52 1.27
N PHE A 320 7.77 4.26 0.84
CA PHE A 320 6.46 3.64 0.60
C PHE A 320 6.20 2.38 1.42
N ALA A 321 7.24 1.81 2.03
CA ALA A 321 7.11 0.60 2.81
C ALA A 321 8.14 0.56 3.93
N SER A 322 7.75 -0.07 5.03
CA SER A 322 8.62 -0.39 6.15
C SER A 322 8.32 -1.79 6.65
N ALA A 323 9.35 -2.51 7.10
CA ALA A 323 9.21 -3.86 7.65
C ALA A 323 10.22 -4.09 8.77
N TRP A 324 9.73 -4.57 9.91
CA TRP A 324 10.55 -4.97 11.04
C TRP A 324 11.03 -6.40 10.91
N HIS A 325 12.28 -6.64 11.31
CA HIS A 325 12.79 -7.98 11.54
C HIS A 325 12.20 -8.53 12.85
N PRO A 326 11.93 -9.85 12.96
CA PRO A 326 11.38 -10.44 14.17
C PRO A 326 12.23 -10.29 15.44
N ASP A 327 13.52 -9.95 15.32
CA ASP A 327 14.35 -9.62 16.50
C ASP A 327 13.92 -8.33 17.22
N GLY A 328 13.11 -7.50 16.56
CA GLY A 328 12.58 -6.25 17.08
C GLY A 328 13.60 -5.12 17.23
N ILE A 329 14.80 -5.27 16.67
CA ILE A 329 15.85 -4.24 16.68
C ILE A 329 16.29 -3.84 15.27
N THR A 330 16.09 -4.72 14.29
CA THR A 330 16.41 -4.46 12.88
C THR A 330 15.14 -4.17 12.10
N PHE A 331 15.21 -3.24 11.16
CA PHE A 331 14.10 -2.95 10.24
C PHE A 331 14.61 -2.46 8.90
N SER A 332 13.72 -2.41 7.92
CA SER A 332 14.02 -1.92 6.59
C SER A 332 12.95 -0.98 6.08
N THR A 333 13.35 -0.12 5.15
CA THR A 333 12.49 0.85 4.48
C THR A 333 12.75 0.81 2.98
N GLY A 334 11.68 0.96 2.18
CA GLY A 334 11.73 0.90 0.72
C GLY A 334 11.25 2.20 0.08
N ASN A 335 12.11 2.75 -0.79
CA ASN A 335 11.99 4.12 -1.27
C ASN A 335 12.06 4.22 -2.80
N GLN A 336 11.63 5.37 -3.31
CA GLN A 336 11.62 5.66 -4.75
C GLN A 336 13.00 6.01 -5.31
N ASP A 337 13.99 6.27 -4.45
CA ASP A 337 15.38 6.60 -4.81
C ASP A 337 16.19 5.40 -5.37
N LYS A 338 15.50 4.35 -5.84
CA LYS A 338 16.04 3.06 -6.29
C LYS A 338 16.68 2.20 -5.19
N LYS A 339 16.53 2.52 -3.90
CA LYS A 339 17.13 1.75 -2.80
C LYS A 339 16.14 1.16 -1.79
N HIS A 340 16.65 0.15 -1.10
CA HIS A 340 16.14 -0.34 0.18
C HIS A 340 17.24 -0.16 1.22
N TYR A 341 16.94 0.49 2.36
CA TYR A 341 17.87 0.62 3.47
C TYR A 341 17.43 -0.32 4.59
N GLY A 342 18.35 -1.13 5.11
CA GLY A 342 18.19 -1.92 6.32
C GLY A 342 19.09 -1.35 7.41
N LEU A 343 18.53 -1.12 8.60
CA LEU A 343 19.23 -0.68 9.80
C LEU A 343 19.21 -1.79 10.86
#